data_AF-T0MP00-F1
#
_entry.id   AF-T0MP00-F1
#
_cell.length_a   1.000
_cell.length_b   1.000
_cell.length_c   1.000
_cell.angle_alpha   90.00
_cell.angle_beta   90.00
_cell.angle_gamma   90.00
#
_symmetry.space_group_name_H-M   'P 1'
#
loop_
_entity.id
_entity.type
_entity.pdbx_description
1 polymer ?
#
loop_
_entity_poly.entity_id
_entity_poly.type
_entity_poly.pdbx_seq_one_letter_code
_entity_poly.pdbx_strand_id
1 'polypeptide(L)'
;MKKLTLLLTGLLFLLTLSLLQAEDKKSEQEMMQKPKFSPELAKLNFLVGKFDLDVMMYKNPMGEGGPGKGKSNNYWGLDSMFLMIEHEDTSPMGHYLGHGLLTYDMTKEKYKLWWFTNWGEASDYEGDFIGDTLNLETSMDMPDGSKFALKLMYHPEGKKVKFRIFADEGKGYNLLMDASYNPMKGGKK
;
A
#
# COMPACT_ATOMS: atom_id res chain seq x y z
N MET A 1 55.79 51.71 30.05
CA MET A 1 54.42 51.19 30.22
C MET A 1 53.51 51.45 29.00
N LYS A 2 53.95 51.13 27.76
CA LYS A 2 53.11 51.31 26.55
C LYS A 2 53.14 50.13 25.55
N LYS A 3 53.84 49.04 25.86
CA LYS A 3 53.94 47.86 24.97
C LYS A 3 53.18 46.62 25.44
N LEU A 4 52.63 46.62 26.66
CA LEU A 4 51.95 45.45 27.23
C LEU A 4 50.42 45.47 27.01
N THR A 5 49.83 46.63 26.75
CA THR A 5 48.38 46.79 26.56
C THR A 5 47.90 46.42 25.15
N LEU A 6 48.81 46.30 24.17
CA LEU A 6 48.47 46.03 22.77
C LEU A 6 48.39 44.52 22.46
N LEU A 7 49.00 43.66 23.28
CA LEU A 7 49.03 42.21 23.07
C LEU A 7 47.78 41.50 23.61
N LEU A 8 47.13 42.04 24.65
CA LEU A 8 45.91 41.43 25.21
C LEU A 8 44.64 41.73 24.40
N THR A 9 44.61 42.85 23.67
CA THR A 9 43.48 43.24 22.82
C THR A 9 43.48 42.52 21.47
N GLY A 10 44.65 42.14 20.94
CA GLY A 10 44.74 41.33 19.71
C GLY A 10 44.32 39.88 19.90
N LEU A 11 44.60 39.28 21.06
CA LEU A 11 44.29 37.87 21.32
C LEU A 11 42.80 37.63 21.62
N LEU A 12 42.11 38.59 22.25
CA LEU A 12 40.65 38.52 22.44
C LEU A 12 39.87 38.66 21.12
N PHE A 13 40.39 39.41 20.14
CA PHE A 13 39.74 39.57 18.83
C PHE A 13 39.91 38.36 17.91
N LEU A 14 40.98 37.58 18.08
CA LEU A 14 41.20 36.33 17.34
C LEU A 14 40.39 35.15 17.89
N LEU A 15 40.07 35.16 19.19
CA LEU A 15 39.20 34.16 19.83
C LEU A 15 37.71 34.39 19.54
N THR A 16 37.26 35.63 19.34
CA THR A 16 35.86 35.91 18.97
C THR A 16 35.57 35.61 17.50
N LEU A 17 36.56 35.73 16.61
CA LEU A 17 36.38 35.40 15.19
C LEU A 17 36.29 33.88 14.93
N SER A 18 36.91 33.07 15.79
CA SER A 18 36.86 31.61 15.70
C SER A 18 35.60 31.00 16.34
N LEU A 19 34.93 31.73 17.24
CA LEU A 19 33.60 31.33 17.75
C LEU A 19 32.46 31.69 16.79
N LEU A 20 32.59 32.79 16.02
CA LEU A 20 31.57 33.19 15.05
C LEU A 20 31.55 32.28 13.80
N GLN A 21 32.63 31.56 13.51
CA GLN A 21 32.68 30.56 12.44
C GLN A 21 32.18 29.17 12.87
N ALA A 22 31.92 28.96 14.17
CA ALA A 22 31.41 27.68 14.68
C ALA A 22 29.88 27.55 14.59
N GLU A 23 29.14 28.66 14.47
CA GLU A 23 27.68 28.65 14.29
C GLU A 23 27.23 28.40 12.85
N ASP A 24 28.15 28.50 11.88
CA ASP A 24 27.90 28.15 10.46
C ASP A 24 28.11 26.65 10.18
N LYS A 25 28.11 25.80 11.22
CA LYS A 25 27.78 24.39 11.04
C LYS A 25 26.30 24.30 10.74
N LYS A 26 25.97 24.54 9.46
CA LYS A 26 24.84 23.97 8.72
C LYS A 26 23.91 23.20 9.65
N SER A 27 22.93 23.90 10.19
CA SER A 27 21.59 23.34 10.27
C SER A 27 21.08 23.14 8.83
N GLU A 28 21.77 22.29 8.07
CA GLU A 28 21.04 21.34 7.25
C GLU A 28 20.31 20.50 8.29
N GLN A 29 19.16 21.03 8.75
CA GLN A 29 18.01 20.18 9.02
C GLN A 29 18.09 19.12 7.94
N GLU A 30 18.32 17.87 8.32
CA GLU A 30 18.09 16.74 7.45
C GLU A 30 16.71 17.01 6.85
N MET A 31 16.69 17.60 5.66
CA MET A 31 15.46 17.83 4.94
C MET A 31 14.99 16.42 4.76
N MET A 32 14.00 16.01 5.57
CA MET A 32 13.44 14.67 5.53
C MET A 32 13.24 14.38 4.05
N GLN A 33 14.09 13.53 3.49
CA GLN A 33 14.09 13.33 2.05
C GLN A 33 12.69 12.86 1.73
N LYS A 34 11.98 13.62 0.88
CA LYS A 34 10.62 13.23 0.50
C LYS A 34 10.67 11.78 0.03
N PRO A 35 9.77 10.91 0.52
CA PRO A 35 9.68 9.54 0.06
C PRO A 35 9.68 9.51 -1.47
N LYS A 36 10.58 8.71 -2.06
CA LYS A 36 10.69 8.57 -3.51
C LYS A 36 9.91 7.35 -3.96
N PHE A 37 9.28 7.46 -5.12
CA PHE A 37 8.59 6.34 -5.76
C PHE A 37 9.61 5.23 -6.08
N SER A 38 9.49 4.09 -5.40
CA SER A 38 10.48 3.02 -5.46
C SER A 38 10.19 2.02 -6.59
N PRO A 39 11.19 1.21 -7.00
CA PRO A 39 10.96 0.10 -7.93
C PRO A 39 9.89 -0.89 -7.46
N GLU A 40 9.73 -1.09 -6.15
CA GLU A 40 8.72 -1.95 -5.54
C GLU A 40 7.33 -1.38 -5.74
N LEU A 41 7.13 -0.08 -5.50
CA LEU A 41 5.88 0.61 -5.85
C LEU A 41 5.58 0.52 -7.35
N ALA A 42 6.62 0.63 -8.20
CA ALA A 42 6.45 0.52 -9.65
C ALA A 42 5.90 -0.84 -10.10
N LYS A 43 6.14 -1.92 -9.35
CA LYS A 43 5.56 -3.26 -9.64
C LYS A 43 4.04 -3.28 -9.51
N LEU A 44 3.43 -2.34 -8.78
CA LEU A 44 1.97 -2.25 -8.64
C LEU A 44 1.28 -1.57 -9.83
N ASN A 45 2.03 -1.02 -10.80
CA ASN A 45 1.45 -0.24 -11.90
C ASN A 45 0.46 -1.01 -12.78
N PHE A 46 0.50 -2.35 -12.80
CA PHE A 46 -0.49 -3.15 -13.55
C PHE A 46 -1.91 -3.05 -12.95
N LEU A 47 -2.03 -2.61 -11.70
CA LEU A 47 -3.31 -2.37 -11.03
C LEU A 47 -3.86 -0.97 -11.28
N VAL A 48 -3.10 -0.04 -11.86
CA VAL A 48 -3.54 1.35 -12.09
C VAL A 48 -4.49 1.42 -13.27
N GLY A 49 -5.66 2.02 -13.07
CA GLY A 49 -6.65 2.22 -14.13
C GLY A 49 -8.08 2.12 -13.66
N LYS A 50 -9.00 2.17 -14.64
CA LYS A 50 -10.43 1.97 -14.43
C LYS A 50 -10.84 0.64 -15.06
N PHE A 51 -11.52 -0.20 -14.30
CA PHE A 51 -11.86 -1.57 -14.69
C PHE A 51 -13.35 -1.85 -14.53
N ASP A 52 -13.94 -2.53 -15.51
CA ASP A 52 -15.19 -3.28 -15.35
C ASP A 52 -14.86 -4.66 -14.80
N LEU A 53 -15.62 -5.11 -13.80
CA LEU A 53 -15.35 -6.35 -13.08
C LEU A 53 -16.36 -7.42 -13.46
N ASP A 54 -15.86 -8.60 -13.80
CA ASP A 54 -16.62 -9.84 -13.84
C ASP A 54 -16.27 -10.64 -12.59
N VAL A 55 -17.22 -10.83 -11.68
CA VAL A 55 -17.00 -11.51 -10.39
C VAL A 55 -17.72 -12.85 -10.39
N MET A 56 -17.10 -13.88 -9.81
CA MET A 56 -17.72 -15.16 -9.51
C MET A 56 -17.44 -15.50 -8.04
N MET A 57 -18.50 -15.48 -7.23
CA MET A 57 -18.47 -15.94 -5.84
C MET A 57 -18.71 -17.44 -5.81
N TYR A 58 -17.85 -18.18 -5.11
CA TYR A 58 -18.07 -19.61 -4.90
C TYR A 58 -18.87 -19.85 -3.63
N LYS A 59 -19.68 -20.91 -3.67
CA LYS A 59 -20.49 -21.33 -2.54
C LYS A 59 -19.61 -21.58 -1.32
N ASN A 60 -20.02 -21.02 -0.18
CA ASN A 60 -19.32 -21.16 1.09
C ASN A 60 -20.36 -21.20 2.24
N PRO A 61 -19.95 -21.46 3.50
CA PRO A 61 -20.89 -21.53 4.62
C PRO A 61 -21.73 -20.26 4.86
N MET A 62 -21.28 -19.10 4.39
CA MET A 62 -21.98 -17.82 4.56
C MET A 62 -23.07 -17.56 3.51
N GLY A 63 -23.12 -18.33 2.41
CA GLY A 63 -24.15 -18.13 1.40
C GLY A 63 -23.97 -18.91 0.10
N GLU A 64 -24.99 -18.82 -0.75
CA GLU A 64 -24.92 -19.35 -2.11
C GLU A 64 -23.94 -18.52 -2.96
N GLY A 65 -23.22 -19.20 -3.85
CA GLY A 65 -22.34 -18.54 -4.82
C GLY A 65 -23.09 -18.02 -6.04
N GLY A 66 -22.40 -17.28 -6.89
CA GLY A 66 -22.91 -16.87 -8.19
C GLY A 66 -22.18 -15.68 -8.81
N PRO A 67 -22.59 -15.30 -10.03
CA PRO A 67 -21.94 -14.22 -10.78
C PRO A 67 -22.31 -12.84 -10.23
N GLY A 68 -21.35 -11.93 -10.28
CA GLY A 68 -21.52 -10.51 -9.98
C GLY A 68 -20.87 -9.62 -11.03
N LYS A 69 -21.17 -8.33 -10.96
CA LYS A 69 -20.57 -7.29 -11.79
C LYS A 69 -20.16 -6.10 -10.93
N GLY A 70 -19.09 -5.44 -11.31
CA GLY A 70 -18.60 -4.30 -10.56
C GLY A 70 -17.73 -3.38 -11.37
N LYS A 71 -17.13 -2.42 -10.67
CA LYS A 71 -16.16 -1.46 -11.20
C LYS A 71 -15.07 -1.25 -10.16
N SER A 72 -13.88 -0.93 -10.66
CA SER A 72 -12.77 -0.52 -9.82
C SER A 72 -12.05 0.67 -10.43
N ASN A 73 -11.73 1.67 -9.61
CA ASN A 73 -10.94 2.84 -9.97
C ASN A 73 -9.69 2.89 -9.09
N ASN A 74 -8.56 2.64 -9.72
CA ASN A 74 -7.27 2.48 -9.04
C ASN A 74 -6.31 3.56 -9.50
N TYR A 75 -5.77 4.32 -8.55
CA TYR A 75 -4.93 5.46 -8.85
C TYR A 75 -3.89 5.69 -7.76
N TRP A 76 -2.76 6.28 -8.15
CA TRP A 76 -1.75 6.72 -7.20
C TRP A 76 -2.24 7.94 -6.43
N GLY A 77 -2.23 7.85 -5.09
CA GLY A 77 -2.56 8.93 -4.16
C GLY A 77 -1.40 9.19 -3.19
N LEU A 78 -1.55 10.20 -2.34
CA LEU A 78 -0.57 10.57 -1.30
C LEU A 78 0.85 10.70 -1.86
N ASP A 79 1.02 11.59 -2.85
CA ASP A 79 2.30 11.79 -3.56
C ASP A 79 2.87 10.51 -4.20
N SER A 80 1.97 9.66 -4.71
CA SER A 80 2.27 8.35 -5.32
C SER A 80 2.83 7.30 -4.36
N MET A 81 2.67 7.48 -3.05
CA MET A 81 3.14 6.52 -2.06
C MET A 81 2.14 5.40 -1.78
N PHE A 82 0.88 5.59 -2.14
CA PHE A 82 -0.18 4.61 -1.97
C PHE A 82 -0.96 4.44 -3.26
N LEU A 83 -1.16 3.21 -3.69
CA LEU A 83 -2.16 2.86 -4.67
C LEU A 83 -3.52 2.83 -3.96
N MET A 84 -4.36 3.81 -4.29
CA MET A 84 -5.74 3.89 -3.86
C MET A 84 -6.58 2.95 -4.74
N ILE A 85 -7.42 2.13 -4.13
CA ILE A 85 -8.31 1.20 -4.81
C ILE A 85 -9.73 1.53 -4.38
N GLU A 86 -10.54 2.06 -5.29
CA GLU A 86 -11.98 2.20 -5.09
C GLU A 86 -12.66 1.04 -5.79
N HIS A 87 -13.51 0.30 -5.07
CA HIS A 87 -14.15 -0.90 -5.57
C HIS A 87 -15.64 -0.87 -5.25
N GLU A 88 -16.44 -1.26 -6.23
CA GLU A 88 -17.88 -1.44 -6.09
C GLU A 88 -18.31 -2.65 -6.90
N ASP A 89 -19.09 -3.56 -6.31
CA ASP A 89 -19.73 -4.63 -7.05
C ASP A 89 -21.12 -4.97 -6.51
N THR A 90 -21.85 -5.73 -7.31
CA THR A 90 -23.10 -6.37 -6.91
C THR A 90 -23.02 -7.84 -7.28
N SER A 91 -23.30 -8.69 -6.30
CA SER A 91 -23.30 -10.15 -6.42
C SER A 91 -24.50 -10.74 -5.66
N PRO A 92 -24.69 -12.07 -5.61
CA PRO A 92 -25.72 -12.67 -4.76
C PRO A 92 -25.59 -12.34 -3.28
N MET A 93 -24.39 -11.93 -2.82
CA MET A 93 -24.15 -11.46 -1.45
C MET A 93 -24.63 -10.03 -1.21
N GLY A 94 -25.14 -9.34 -2.24
CA GLY A 94 -25.63 -7.97 -2.18
C GLY A 94 -24.69 -6.96 -2.80
N HIS A 95 -24.92 -5.68 -2.45
CA HIS A 95 -24.10 -4.56 -2.89
C HIS A 95 -22.90 -4.38 -1.96
N TYR A 96 -21.72 -4.34 -2.56
CA TYR A 96 -20.45 -4.27 -1.88
C TYR A 96 -19.67 -3.04 -2.33
N LEU A 97 -19.15 -2.28 -1.35
CA LEU A 97 -18.21 -1.18 -1.59
C LEU A 97 -16.95 -1.46 -0.78
N GLY A 98 -15.80 -1.30 -1.43
CA GLY A 98 -14.49 -1.47 -0.84
C GLY A 98 -13.58 -0.27 -1.13
N HIS A 99 -12.74 0.08 -0.16
CA HIS A 99 -11.68 1.07 -0.32
C HIS A 99 -10.36 0.51 0.19
N GLY A 100 -9.34 0.52 -0.68
CA GLY A 100 -8.03 -0.06 -0.43
C GLY A 100 -6.91 0.96 -0.48
N LEU A 101 -5.94 0.82 0.43
CA LEU A 101 -4.66 1.53 0.41
C LEU A 101 -3.54 0.49 0.32
N LEU A 102 -2.94 0.35 -0.86
CA LEU A 102 -1.85 -0.58 -1.11
C LEU A 102 -0.51 0.16 -1.23
N THR A 103 0.51 -0.31 -0.53
CA THR A 103 1.86 0.28 -0.56
C THR A 103 2.94 -0.80 -0.38
N TYR A 104 4.19 -0.37 -0.35
CA TYR A 104 5.34 -1.18 0.04
C TYR A 104 5.98 -0.60 1.30
N ASP A 105 6.00 -1.38 2.38
CA ASP A 105 6.66 -1.05 3.63
C ASP A 105 8.16 -1.31 3.49
N MET A 106 8.95 -0.23 3.38
CA MET A 106 10.40 -0.30 3.22
C MET A 106 11.13 -0.86 4.44
N THR A 107 10.53 -0.82 5.63
CA THR A 107 11.15 -1.33 6.85
C THR A 107 10.92 -2.83 6.99
N LYS A 108 9.71 -3.30 6.67
CA LYS A 108 9.39 -4.73 6.68
C LYS A 108 9.78 -5.46 5.40
N GLU A 109 10.05 -4.72 4.33
CA GLU A 109 10.27 -5.24 2.98
C GLU A 109 9.08 -6.09 2.51
N LYS A 110 7.87 -5.57 2.70
CA LYS A 110 6.60 -6.25 2.37
C LYS A 110 5.61 -5.29 1.72
N TYR A 111 4.78 -5.80 0.83
CA TYR A 111 3.58 -5.08 0.40
C TYR A 111 2.55 -5.11 1.51
N LYS A 112 1.86 -3.98 1.72
CA LYS A 112 0.81 -3.83 2.73
C LYS A 112 -0.44 -3.27 2.11
N LEU A 113 -1.57 -3.90 2.40
CA LEU A 113 -2.90 -3.45 2.02
C LEU A 113 -3.73 -3.20 3.27
N TRP A 114 -4.36 -2.05 3.36
CA TRP A 114 -5.51 -1.84 4.25
C TRP A 114 -6.77 -1.78 3.42
N TRP A 115 -7.81 -2.50 3.85
CA TRP A 115 -9.06 -2.64 3.13
C TRP A 115 -10.25 -2.35 4.04
N PHE A 116 -11.15 -1.47 3.60
CA PHE A 116 -12.32 -1.01 4.34
C PHE A 116 -13.59 -1.25 3.53
N THR A 117 -14.68 -1.67 4.17
CA THR A 117 -15.92 -2.05 3.47
C THR A 117 -17.15 -1.29 3.95
N ASN A 118 -18.19 -1.23 3.13
CA ASN A 118 -19.52 -0.71 3.54
C ASN A 118 -20.24 -1.59 4.57
N TRP A 119 -19.68 -2.74 4.94
CA TRP A 119 -20.19 -3.59 6.02
C TRP A 119 -19.58 -3.25 7.38
N GLY A 120 -18.73 -2.21 7.45
CA GLY A 120 -18.09 -1.75 8.68
C GLY A 120 -16.86 -2.56 9.07
N GLU A 121 -16.34 -3.36 8.14
CA GLU A 121 -15.16 -4.20 8.35
C GLU A 121 -13.90 -3.46 7.88
N ALA A 122 -12.80 -3.72 8.59
CA ALA A 122 -11.47 -3.30 8.19
C ALA A 122 -10.52 -4.50 8.32
N SER A 123 -9.66 -4.69 7.33
CA SER A 123 -8.65 -5.75 7.33
C SER A 123 -7.33 -5.20 6.81
N ASP A 124 -6.23 -5.71 7.35
CA ASP A 124 -4.89 -5.46 6.83
C ASP A 124 -4.27 -6.76 6.32
N TYR A 125 -3.58 -6.66 5.20
CA TYR A 125 -2.89 -7.78 4.57
C TYR A 125 -1.43 -7.41 4.35
N GLU A 126 -0.58 -8.42 4.37
CA GLU A 126 0.84 -8.29 4.01
C GLU A 126 1.28 -9.42 3.08
N GLY A 127 2.28 -9.16 2.25
CA GLY A 127 2.84 -10.19 1.39
C GLY A 127 3.80 -9.68 0.34
N ASP A 128 3.96 -10.46 -0.74
CA ASP A 128 5.01 -10.31 -1.74
C ASP A 128 4.57 -10.78 -3.13
N PHE A 129 5.40 -10.45 -4.12
CA PHE A 129 5.32 -11.07 -5.43
C PHE A 129 5.90 -12.49 -5.42
N ILE A 130 5.16 -13.44 -5.98
CA ILE A 130 5.65 -14.76 -6.38
C ILE A 130 5.59 -14.80 -7.90
N GLY A 131 6.74 -14.69 -8.56
CA GLY A 131 6.80 -14.41 -9.99
C GLY A 131 6.23 -13.03 -10.31
N ASP A 132 5.21 -12.96 -11.15
CA ASP A 132 4.47 -11.74 -11.51
C ASP A 132 3.18 -11.54 -10.71
N THR A 133 2.90 -12.44 -9.76
CA THR A 133 1.65 -12.43 -9.00
C THR A 133 1.86 -11.83 -7.63
N LEU A 134 1.16 -10.75 -7.32
CA LEU A 134 1.12 -10.19 -5.96
C LEU A 134 0.24 -11.07 -5.08
N ASN A 135 0.81 -11.62 -4.01
CA ASN A 135 0.14 -12.41 -3.01
C ASN A 135 0.11 -11.62 -1.71
N LEU A 136 -1.07 -11.42 -1.13
CA LEU A 136 -1.26 -10.75 0.16
C LEU A 136 -2.09 -11.65 1.07
N GLU A 137 -1.70 -11.77 2.33
CA GLU A 137 -2.35 -12.64 3.30
C GLU A 137 -2.72 -11.89 4.57
N THR A 138 -3.78 -12.34 5.22
CA THR A 138 -4.17 -11.92 6.57
C THR A 138 -4.70 -13.11 7.33
N SER A 139 -4.61 -13.06 8.66
CA SER A 139 -5.14 -14.08 9.55
C SER A 139 -5.87 -13.40 10.70
N MET A 140 -7.03 -13.94 11.05
CA MET A 140 -7.88 -13.47 12.12
C MET A 140 -8.15 -14.62 13.08
N ASP A 141 -8.10 -14.30 14.38
CA ASP A 141 -8.55 -15.23 15.42
C ASP A 141 -10.07 -15.10 15.59
N MET A 142 -10.76 -16.23 15.55
CA MET A 142 -12.21 -16.29 15.69
C MET A 142 -12.61 -16.44 17.17
N PRO A 143 -13.84 -16.04 17.56
CA PRO A 143 -14.28 -16.14 18.97
C PRO A 143 -14.25 -17.56 19.56
N ASP A 144 -14.32 -18.59 18.73
CA ASP A 144 -14.24 -20.00 19.12
C ASP A 144 -12.79 -20.52 19.24
N GLY A 145 -11.80 -19.64 19.07
CA GLY A 145 -10.37 -19.96 19.12
C GLY A 145 -9.82 -20.56 17.82
N SER A 146 -10.65 -20.73 16.79
CA SER A 146 -10.18 -21.11 15.45
C SER A 146 -9.48 -19.94 14.75
N LYS A 147 -8.74 -20.26 13.68
CA LYS A 147 -8.13 -19.24 12.80
C LYS A 147 -8.84 -19.22 11.47
N PHE A 148 -9.05 -18.03 10.97
CA PHE A 148 -9.49 -17.78 9.60
C PHE A 148 -8.41 -17.01 8.87
N ALA A 149 -7.96 -17.50 7.71
CA ALA A 149 -6.98 -16.80 6.90
C ALA A 149 -7.55 -16.48 5.51
N LEU A 150 -7.21 -15.30 5.00
CA LEU A 150 -7.52 -14.89 3.64
C LEU A 150 -6.24 -14.68 2.86
N LYS A 151 -6.27 -15.08 1.59
CA LYS A 151 -5.21 -14.84 0.61
C LYS A 151 -5.78 -14.17 -0.63
N LEU A 152 -5.21 -13.02 -0.96
CA LEU A 152 -5.50 -12.24 -2.15
C LEU A 152 -4.41 -12.48 -3.19
N MET A 153 -4.80 -12.76 -4.42
CA MET A 153 -3.87 -12.93 -5.55
C MET A 153 -4.24 -12.00 -6.69
N TYR A 154 -3.33 -11.08 -7.04
CA TYR A 154 -3.45 -10.24 -8.22
C TYR A 154 -2.42 -10.67 -9.26
N HIS A 155 -2.87 -11.17 -10.40
CA HIS A 155 -2.04 -11.63 -11.50
C HIS A 155 -2.31 -10.81 -12.77
N PRO A 156 -1.29 -10.23 -13.42
CA PRO A 156 -1.45 -9.50 -14.67
C PRO A 156 -1.71 -10.44 -15.85
N GLU A 157 -2.80 -10.21 -16.59
CA GLU A 157 -3.13 -10.92 -17.85
C GLU A 157 -3.17 -9.93 -19.01
N GLY A 158 -1.98 -9.52 -19.48
CA GLY A 158 -1.82 -8.46 -20.46
C GLY A 158 -2.24 -7.10 -19.90
N LYS A 159 -3.40 -6.59 -20.32
CA LYS A 159 -3.99 -5.37 -19.73
C LYS A 159 -5.04 -5.67 -18.66
N LYS A 160 -5.47 -6.92 -18.54
CA LYS A 160 -6.44 -7.34 -17.54
C LYS A 160 -5.72 -7.71 -16.25
N VAL A 161 -6.47 -7.79 -15.16
CA VAL A 161 -5.97 -8.38 -13.91
C VAL A 161 -6.89 -9.53 -13.52
N LYS A 162 -6.30 -10.70 -13.29
CA LYS A 162 -6.98 -11.82 -12.65
C LYS A 162 -6.84 -11.65 -11.15
N PHE A 163 -7.96 -11.55 -10.46
CA PHE A 163 -8.01 -11.41 -9.02
C PHE A 163 -8.66 -12.64 -8.40
N ARG A 164 -8.08 -13.18 -7.34
CA ARG A 164 -8.65 -14.31 -6.60
C ARG A 164 -8.54 -14.09 -5.10
N ILE A 165 -9.55 -14.54 -4.40
CA ILE A 165 -9.58 -14.61 -2.94
C ILE A 165 -9.69 -16.07 -2.55
N PHE A 166 -8.82 -16.51 -1.66
CA PHE A 166 -8.88 -17.82 -1.03
C PHE A 166 -9.11 -17.65 0.46
N ALA A 167 -9.85 -18.59 1.05
CA ALA A 167 -10.08 -18.67 2.49
C ALA A 167 -9.55 -20.00 3.03
N ASP A 168 -8.93 -19.97 4.19
CA ASP A 168 -8.56 -21.15 4.97
C ASP A 168 -9.26 -21.09 6.34
N GLU A 169 -10.13 -22.07 6.58
CA GLU A 169 -10.87 -22.29 7.83
C GLU A 169 -10.21 -23.41 8.67
N GLY A 170 -8.89 -23.60 8.54
CA GLY A 170 -8.12 -24.64 9.20
C GLY A 170 -8.04 -25.98 8.44
N LYS A 171 -8.46 -26.00 7.17
CA LYS A 171 -8.46 -27.20 6.30
C LYS A 171 -7.67 -26.99 5.00
N GLY A 172 -6.98 -25.87 4.87
CA GLY A 172 -6.31 -25.43 3.67
C GLY A 172 -7.14 -24.44 2.86
N TYR A 173 -6.44 -23.69 2.01
CA TYR A 173 -7.02 -22.65 1.17
C TYR A 173 -7.98 -23.21 0.12
N ASN A 174 -9.21 -22.69 0.12
CA ASN A 174 -10.22 -22.92 -0.90
C ASN A 174 -10.54 -21.61 -1.62
N LEU A 175 -10.84 -21.69 -2.93
CA LEU A 175 -11.19 -20.52 -3.74
C LEU A 175 -12.56 -19.98 -3.29
N LEU A 176 -12.57 -18.74 -2.81
CA LEU A 176 -13.76 -18.04 -2.34
C LEU A 176 -14.35 -17.15 -3.45
N MET A 177 -13.48 -16.45 -4.16
CA MET A 177 -13.86 -15.53 -5.23
C MET A 177 -12.86 -15.57 -6.37
N ASP A 178 -13.35 -15.49 -7.59
CA ASP A 178 -12.56 -15.23 -8.79
C ASP A 178 -13.14 -14.02 -9.53
N ALA A 179 -12.30 -13.04 -9.86
CA ALA A 179 -12.71 -11.85 -10.59
C ALA A 179 -11.75 -11.51 -11.73
N SER A 180 -12.28 -10.91 -12.79
CA SER A 180 -11.51 -10.37 -13.90
C SER A 180 -11.72 -8.86 -13.99
N TYR A 181 -10.62 -8.12 -13.88
CA TYR A 181 -10.57 -6.67 -13.99
C TYR A 181 -10.29 -6.35 -15.45
N ASN A 182 -11.33 -5.96 -16.19
CA ASN A 182 -11.25 -5.64 -17.60
C ASN A 182 -11.12 -4.12 -17.76
N PRO A 183 -10.04 -3.60 -18.37
CA PRO A 183 -9.89 -2.15 -18.56
C PRO A 183 -11.09 -1.56 -19.30
N MET A 184 -11.66 -0.48 -18.75
CA MET A 184 -12.73 0.26 -19.40
C MET A 184 -12.25 0.82 -20.74
N LYS A 185 -13.05 0.65 -21.80
CA LYS A 185 -12.73 1.21 -23.12
C LYS A 185 -12.84 2.75 -23.04
N GLY A 186 -11.73 3.45 -23.25
CA GLY A 186 -11.72 4.91 -23.42
C GLY A 186 -11.05 5.72 -22.31
N GLY A 187 -10.38 5.09 -21.34
CA GLY A 187 -9.48 5.80 -20.44
C GLY A 187 -8.31 6.38 -21.23
N LYS A 188 -8.33 7.69 -21.53
CA LYS A 188 -7.14 8.39 -22.02
C LYS A 188 -6.04 8.23 -20.96
N LYS A 189 -4.86 7.81 -21.43
CA LYS A 189 -3.62 7.80 -20.65
C LYS A 189 -3.29 9.19 -20.15
#